data_AF-A0A7W5UIJ3-F1
#
_entry.id   AF-A0A7W5UIJ3-F1
#
_cell.length_a   1.000
_cell.length_b   1.000
_cell.length_c   1.000
_cell.angle_alpha   90.00
_cell.angle_beta   90.00
_cell.angle_gamma   90.00
#
_symmetry.space_group_name_H-M   'P 1'
#
loop_
_entity.id
_entity.type
_entity.pdbx_description
1 polymer ?
#
loop_
_entity_poly.entity_id
_entity_poly.type
_entity_poly.pdbx_seq_one_letter_code
_entity_poly.pdbx_strand_id
1 'polypeptide(L)'
;MDEKIKDQEVLLVKDQKDENLKAVAGTDEKGGLKTVPPTAEHEQSFLKFDKHGNALENFLSNFMRQFKHPTPLNFFKVPFESAVASARVLSEMLKAPDVPSNKEMLDSARVNPSDYAGEQKQPFQGIDPDKVKWEQFEQMGVSRESLEKGKHLDDLLQYRKTPLIPIAIKIGEVSLYTDARLSLKASGDGTFIPVVHAIRKEPQLEREFFGHTFTDEDKKALRETGNLGRTVELVRCQTKVHNFTFN
;
A
#
# COMPACT_ATOMS: atom_id res chain seq x y z
N MET A 1 20.15 -24.13 -12.47
CA MET A 1 20.71 -22.94 -11.81
C MET A 1 19.73 -21.82 -12.07
N ASP A 2 19.03 -21.39 -11.02
CA ASP A 2 17.84 -20.55 -11.08
C ASP A 2 18.11 -19.11 -11.55
N GLU A 3 17.60 -18.75 -12.71
CA GLU A 3 17.66 -17.38 -13.27
C GLU A 3 16.86 -16.35 -12.45
N LYS A 4 16.00 -16.79 -11.50
CA LYS A 4 15.11 -15.90 -10.73
C LYS A 4 15.78 -15.09 -9.62
N ILE A 5 17.02 -15.40 -9.23
CA ILE A 5 17.70 -14.74 -8.09
C ILE A 5 18.47 -13.48 -8.54
N LYS A 6 18.84 -13.38 -9.83
CA LYS A 6 19.66 -12.28 -10.37
C LYS A 6 18.92 -10.95 -10.54
N ASP A 7 17.59 -10.97 -10.52
CA ASP A 7 16.76 -9.76 -10.66
C ASP A 7 16.29 -9.21 -9.31
N GLN A 8 16.85 -9.68 -8.20
CA GLN A 8 16.53 -9.19 -6.87
C GLN A 8 17.57 -8.19 -6.36
N GLU A 9 17.11 -7.03 -5.92
CA GLU A 9 17.91 -5.95 -5.34
C GLU A 9 17.54 -5.74 -3.87
N VAL A 10 18.50 -5.29 -3.06
CA VAL A 10 18.32 -4.94 -1.64
C VAL A 10 18.68 -3.48 -1.45
N LEU A 11 17.96 -2.84 -0.53
CA LEU A 11 18.23 -1.47 -0.13
C LEU A 11 19.05 -1.45 1.16
N LEU A 12 20.22 -0.85 1.10
CA LEU A 12 21.07 -0.56 2.25
C LEU A 12 20.87 0.91 2.65
N VAL A 13 20.93 1.20 3.94
CA VAL A 13 20.74 2.54 4.50
C VAL A 13 21.88 2.88 5.45
N LYS A 14 22.36 4.12 5.34
CA LYS A 14 23.30 4.73 6.27
C LYS A 14 22.67 5.97 6.90
N ASP A 15 22.63 5.98 8.22
CA ASP A 15 22.30 7.18 8.99
C ASP A 15 23.54 8.06 9.12
N GLN A 16 23.41 9.40 9.05
CA GLN A 16 24.54 10.28 9.35
C GLN A 16 25.05 10.16 10.80
N LYS A 17 24.20 9.68 11.72
CA LYS A 17 24.59 9.44 13.13
C LYS A 17 25.24 8.09 13.37
N ASP A 18 25.07 7.14 12.44
CA ASP A 18 25.54 5.77 12.60
C ASP A 18 26.57 5.47 11.52
N GLU A 19 27.80 5.18 11.92
CA GLU A 19 28.89 4.91 10.97
C GLU A 19 28.64 3.62 10.16
N ASN A 20 27.74 2.75 10.65
CA ASN A 20 27.50 1.43 10.10
C ASN A 20 26.38 1.43 9.06
N LEU A 21 26.66 0.77 7.94
CA LEU A 21 25.67 0.46 6.93
C LEU A 21 24.71 -0.63 7.45
N LYS A 22 23.40 -0.44 7.25
CA LYS A 22 22.37 -1.41 7.64
C LYS A 22 21.53 -1.83 6.43
N ALA A 23 21.03 -3.05 6.42
CA ALA A 23 20.09 -3.50 5.39
C ALA A 23 18.65 -3.18 5.82
N VAL A 24 17.81 -2.76 4.88
CA VAL A 24 16.39 -2.53 5.13
C VAL A 24 15.67 -3.88 5.20
N ALA A 25 14.96 -4.11 6.31
CA ALA A 25 14.12 -5.29 6.51
C ALA A 25 12.62 -4.99 6.32
N GLY A 26 12.22 -3.72 6.35
CA GLY A 26 10.83 -3.30 6.16
C GLY A 26 10.54 -1.93 6.75
N THR A 27 9.25 -1.67 7.02
CA THR A 27 8.77 -0.50 7.76
C THR A 27 8.12 -0.94 9.07
N ASP A 28 8.27 -0.14 10.13
CA ASP A 28 7.56 -0.30 11.39
C ASP A 28 6.13 0.25 11.33
N GLU A 29 5.35 0.03 12.39
CA GLU A 29 3.93 0.44 12.49
C GLU A 29 3.74 1.98 12.47
N LYS A 30 4.80 2.74 12.74
CA LYS A 30 4.82 4.22 12.70
C LYS A 30 5.40 4.74 11.38
N GLY A 31 5.72 3.85 10.44
CA GLY A 31 6.33 4.16 9.15
C GLY A 31 7.86 4.15 9.14
N GLY A 32 8.52 4.07 10.31
CA GLY A 32 9.98 4.05 10.45
C GLY A 32 10.64 2.89 9.73
N LEU A 33 11.88 3.08 9.30
CA LEU A 33 12.65 2.02 8.64
C LEU A 33 13.06 0.97 9.67
N LYS A 34 12.63 -0.28 9.44
CA LYS A 34 13.18 -1.43 10.14
C LYS A 34 14.47 -1.84 9.45
N THR A 35 15.57 -1.83 10.18
CA THR A 35 16.89 -2.16 9.65
C THR A 35 17.52 -3.32 10.41
N VAL A 36 18.34 -4.11 9.72
CA VAL A 36 19.09 -5.25 10.28
C VAL A 36 20.55 -5.16 9.83
N PRO A 37 21.50 -5.78 10.56
CA PRO A 37 22.88 -5.85 10.10
C PRO A 37 22.98 -6.57 8.74
N PRO A 38 23.82 -6.10 7.80
CA PRO A 38 23.99 -6.71 6.49
C PRO A 38 24.93 -7.93 6.58
N THR A 39 24.52 -8.95 7.34
CA THR A 39 25.27 -10.20 7.55
C THR A 39 24.52 -11.39 6.94
N ALA A 40 25.24 -12.47 6.66
CA ALA A 40 24.66 -13.70 6.10
C ALA A 40 23.53 -14.28 6.99
N GLU A 41 23.65 -14.13 8.31
CA GLU A 41 22.64 -14.56 9.29
C GLU A 41 21.30 -13.82 9.14
N HIS A 42 21.31 -12.62 8.58
CA HIS A 42 20.13 -11.77 8.40
C HIS A 42 19.67 -11.66 6.95
N GLU A 43 20.30 -12.37 6.00
CA GLU A 43 19.95 -12.33 4.58
C GLU A 43 18.48 -12.64 4.30
N GLN A 44 17.88 -13.54 5.08
CA GLN A 44 16.45 -13.87 4.96
C GLN A 44 15.53 -12.73 5.43
N SER A 45 16.04 -11.83 6.27
CA SER A 45 15.31 -10.66 6.76
C SER A 45 15.41 -9.44 5.84
N PHE A 46 16.23 -9.50 4.78
CA PHE A 46 16.39 -8.37 3.87
C PHE A 46 15.13 -8.19 3.02
N LEU A 47 14.74 -6.93 2.85
CA LEU A 47 13.68 -6.56 1.93
C LEU A 47 14.22 -6.66 0.50
N LYS A 48 13.63 -7.58 -0.27
CA LYS A 48 14.01 -7.86 -1.65
C LYS A 48 13.08 -7.13 -2.61
N PHE A 49 13.66 -6.43 -3.56
CA PHE A 49 12.97 -5.71 -4.61
C PHE A 49 13.23 -6.39 -5.94
N ASP A 50 12.20 -6.54 -6.75
CA ASP A 50 12.36 -6.98 -8.13
C ASP A 50 12.86 -5.79 -8.96
N LYS A 51 13.96 -5.98 -9.71
CA LYS A 51 14.57 -4.98 -10.60
C LYS A 51 13.62 -4.45 -11.67
N HIS A 52 12.65 -5.26 -12.09
CA HIS A 52 11.63 -4.90 -13.08
C HIS A 52 10.29 -4.53 -12.42
N GLY A 53 10.20 -4.55 -11.09
CA GLY A 53 8.98 -4.30 -10.34
C GLY A 53 8.90 -2.90 -9.74
N ASN A 54 7.68 -2.42 -9.54
CA ASN A 54 7.41 -1.11 -8.91
C ASN A 54 7.58 -1.15 -7.37
N ALA A 55 8.11 -2.22 -6.78
CA ALA A 55 8.14 -2.43 -5.34
C ALA A 55 9.04 -1.41 -4.62
N LEU A 56 10.23 -1.13 -5.17
CA LEU A 56 11.17 -0.16 -4.64
C LEU A 56 10.61 1.26 -4.70
N GLU A 57 10.02 1.63 -5.83
CA GLU A 57 9.39 2.94 -6.01
C GLU A 57 8.24 3.14 -5.02
N ASN A 58 7.33 2.17 -4.92
CA ASN A 58 6.22 2.25 -3.96
C ASN A 58 6.72 2.38 -2.52
N PHE A 59 7.81 1.70 -2.17
CA PHE A 59 8.43 1.80 -0.85
C PHE A 59 8.99 3.21 -0.60
N LEU A 60 9.81 3.74 -1.51
CA LEU A 60 10.44 5.05 -1.37
C LEU A 60 9.43 6.20 -1.40
N SER A 61 8.40 6.11 -2.26
CA SER A 61 7.33 7.10 -2.32
C SER A 61 6.48 7.11 -1.04
N ASN A 62 6.18 5.94 -0.47
CA ASN A 62 5.50 5.86 0.83
C ASN A 62 6.37 6.39 1.97
N PHE A 63 7.66 6.06 1.96
CA PHE A 63 8.65 6.56 2.91
C PHE A 63 8.70 8.10 2.89
N MET A 64 8.84 8.72 1.72
CA MET A 64 8.88 10.18 1.60
C MET A 64 7.56 10.86 2.01
N ARG A 65 6.41 10.21 1.79
CA ARG A 65 5.11 10.74 2.23
C ARG A 65 4.94 10.72 3.75
N GLN A 66 5.43 9.67 4.41
CA GLN A 66 5.32 9.51 5.87
C GLN A 66 6.38 10.34 6.61
N PHE A 67 7.57 10.49 6.05
CA PHE A 67 8.69 11.25 6.63
C PHE A 67 8.73 12.68 6.08
N LYS A 68 7.87 13.55 6.62
CA LYS A 68 7.83 14.99 6.27
C LYS A 68 9.12 15.76 6.59
N HIS A 69 10.01 15.18 7.39
CA HIS A 69 11.38 15.63 7.61
C HIS A 69 12.30 14.40 7.57
N PRO A 70 12.90 14.07 6.41
CA PRO A 70 13.83 12.96 6.37
C PRO A 70 15.01 13.31 7.27
N THR A 71 15.26 12.47 8.28
CA THR A 71 16.62 12.36 8.82
C THR A 71 17.53 12.10 7.61
N PRO A 72 18.71 12.72 7.52
CA PRO A 72 19.57 12.59 6.34
C PRO A 72 20.10 11.15 6.23
N LEU A 73 19.28 10.29 5.64
CA LEU A 73 19.56 8.89 5.37
C LEU A 73 20.05 8.77 3.94
N ASN A 74 21.17 8.08 3.76
CA ASN A 74 21.67 7.72 2.45
C ASN A 74 21.28 6.29 2.13
N PHE A 75 20.60 6.09 1.01
CA PHE A 75 20.22 4.77 0.56
C PHE A 75 21.16 4.31 -0.55
N PHE A 76 21.50 3.03 -0.55
CA PHE A 76 22.34 2.39 -1.56
C PHE A 76 21.66 1.13 -2.06
N LYS A 77 21.54 0.99 -3.37
CA LYS A 77 20.94 -0.17 -4.01
C LYS A 77 22.02 -1.17 -4.41
N VAL A 78 21.84 -2.43 -4.02
CA VAL A 78 22.79 -3.51 -4.32
C VAL A 78 22.06 -4.77 -4.77
N PRO A 79 22.67 -5.63 -5.60
CA PRO A 79 22.12 -6.95 -5.90
C PRO A 79 22.00 -7.81 -4.63
N PHE A 80 20.95 -8.62 -4.52
CA PHE A 80 20.71 -9.50 -3.37
C PHE A 80 21.87 -10.49 -3.17
N GLU A 81 22.36 -11.12 -4.24
CA GLU A 81 23.46 -12.10 -4.20
C GLU A 81 24.76 -11.54 -3.62
N SER A 82 25.00 -10.24 -3.82
CA SER A 82 26.21 -9.57 -3.35
C SER A 82 25.94 -8.65 -2.16
N ALA A 83 24.75 -8.66 -1.55
CA ALA A 83 24.35 -7.64 -0.57
C ALA A 83 25.32 -7.54 0.62
N VAL A 84 25.76 -8.67 1.17
CA VAL A 84 26.73 -8.72 2.28
C VAL A 84 28.11 -8.24 1.85
N ALA A 85 28.58 -8.64 0.67
CA ALA A 85 29.88 -8.23 0.14
C ALA A 85 29.89 -6.73 -0.21
N SER A 86 28.85 -6.27 -0.91
CA SER A 86 28.63 -4.87 -1.26
C SER A 86 28.49 -4.00 -0.02
N ALA A 87 27.83 -4.46 1.05
CA ALA A 87 27.75 -3.71 2.30
C ALA A 87 29.13 -3.48 2.94
N ARG A 88 30.01 -4.49 2.92
CA ARG A 88 31.40 -4.34 3.41
C ARG A 88 32.18 -3.35 2.57
N VAL A 89 32.14 -3.50 1.25
CA VAL A 89 32.85 -2.62 0.30
C VAL A 89 32.35 -1.17 0.42
N LEU A 90 31.03 -0.97 0.43
CA LEU A 90 30.43 0.36 0.62
C LEU A 90 30.78 0.95 1.98
N SER A 91 30.81 0.14 3.04
CA SER A 91 31.22 0.59 4.37
C SER A 91 32.69 1.05 4.41
N GLU A 92 33.57 0.43 3.64
CA GLU A 92 34.98 0.85 3.52
C GLU A 92 35.10 2.12 2.66
N MET A 93 34.40 2.18 1.53
CA MET A 93 34.39 3.35 0.65
C MET A 93 33.84 4.61 1.35
N LEU A 94 32.85 4.44 2.22
CA LEU A 94 32.27 5.53 3.01
C LEU A 94 33.21 6.07 4.09
N LYS A 95 34.32 5.38 4.43
CA LYS A 95 35.37 5.90 5.30
C LYS A 95 36.34 6.84 4.55
N ALA A 96 36.42 6.71 3.23
CA ALA A 96 37.26 7.54 2.36
C ALA A 96 36.48 8.03 1.12
N PRO A 97 35.46 8.89 1.31
CA PRO A 97 34.58 9.35 0.23
C PRO A 97 35.27 10.30 -0.76
N ASP A 98 36.41 10.89 -0.39
CA ASP A 98 37.15 11.87 -1.21
C ASP A 98 37.98 11.22 -2.32
N VAL A 99 38.11 9.90 -2.33
CA VAL A 99 38.77 9.16 -3.41
C VAL A 99 37.87 9.17 -4.64
N PRO A 100 38.33 9.67 -5.82
CA PRO A 100 37.51 9.80 -7.02
C PRO A 100 36.80 8.49 -7.42
N SER A 101 37.51 7.36 -7.36
CA SER A 101 36.95 6.03 -7.67
C SER A 101 35.86 5.60 -6.68
N ASN A 102 36.00 5.94 -5.39
CA ASN A 102 35.00 5.61 -4.38
C ASN A 102 33.77 6.50 -4.56
N LYS A 103 33.98 7.78 -4.87
CA LYS A 103 32.90 8.73 -5.11
C LYS A 103 32.02 8.31 -6.28
N GLU A 104 32.62 7.93 -7.41
CA GLU A 104 31.87 7.44 -8.58
C GLU A 104 31.06 6.17 -8.26
N MET A 105 31.65 5.21 -7.56
CA MET A 105 30.93 3.99 -7.16
C MET A 105 29.81 4.27 -6.16
N LEU A 106 30.06 5.12 -5.16
CA LEU A 106 29.05 5.51 -4.19
C LEU A 106 27.90 6.25 -4.85
N ASP A 107 28.16 7.20 -5.73
CA ASP A 107 27.14 7.96 -6.45
C ASP A 107 26.33 7.07 -7.40
N SER A 108 26.97 6.09 -8.06
CA SER A 108 26.27 5.14 -8.95
C SER A 108 25.30 4.20 -8.22
N ALA A 109 25.64 3.82 -6.98
CA ALA A 109 24.80 2.96 -6.15
C ALA A 109 23.81 3.75 -5.29
N ARG A 110 24.00 5.07 -5.16
CA ARG A 110 23.20 5.93 -4.30
C ARG A 110 21.80 6.10 -4.86
N VAL A 111 20.83 5.91 -4.00
CA VAL A 111 19.42 6.16 -4.26
C VAL A 111 19.02 7.35 -3.41
N ASN A 112 18.57 8.42 -4.05
CA ASN A 112 17.98 9.54 -3.33
C ASN A 112 16.46 9.32 -3.28
N PRO A 113 15.86 9.14 -2.09
CA PRO A 113 14.41 8.99 -1.96
C PRO A 113 13.63 10.16 -2.59
N SER A 114 14.23 11.34 -2.66
CA SER A 114 13.62 12.53 -3.26
C SER A 114 13.40 12.38 -4.76
N ASP A 115 14.22 11.59 -5.45
CA ASP A 115 14.06 11.29 -6.88
C ASP A 115 12.80 10.43 -7.12
N TYR A 116 12.36 9.72 -6.08
CA TYR A 116 11.12 8.92 -6.04
C TYR A 116 9.96 9.67 -5.34
N ALA A 117 10.26 10.83 -4.74
CA ALA A 117 9.27 11.81 -4.29
C ALA A 117 8.83 12.72 -5.44
N GLY A 118 9.69 12.88 -6.45
CA GLY A 118 9.38 13.54 -7.71
C GLY A 118 8.35 12.74 -8.50
N GLU A 119 7.13 13.26 -8.55
CA GLU A 119 6.10 12.91 -9.53
C GLU A 119 6.00 11.40 -9.87
N GLN A 120 5.71 10.54 -8.87
CA GLN A 120 4.65 9.57 -9.12
C GLN A 120 3.31 10.33 -9.24
N LYS A 121 3.19 11.14 -10.29
CA LYS A 121 2.07 11.05 -11.21
C LYS A 121 2.24 9.73 -11.99
N GLN A 122 2.24 8.60 -11.31
CA GLN A 122 1.14 7.72 -11.67
C GLN A 122 -0.04 8.56 -11.19
N PRO A 123 -0.78 9.29 -12.04
CA PRO A 123 -2.11 9.62 -11.61
C PRO A 123 -2.62 8.28 -11.11
N PHE A 124 -2.98 8.21 -9.83
CA PHE A 124 -4.05 7.31 -9.50
C PHE A 124 -5.12 7.75 -10.48
N GLN A 125 -5.21 7.05 -11.63
CA GLN A 125 -6.07 7.49 -12.71
C GLN A 125 -7.41 7.31 -12.07
N GLY A 126 -7.92 8.44 -11.58
CA GLY A 126 -9.25 8.53 -11.06
C GLY A 126 -10.11 7.86 -12.10
N ILE A 127 -11.11 7.15 -11.62
CA ILE A 127 -12.05 6.50 -12.50
C ILE A 127 -12.50 7.56 -13.49
N ASP A 128 -12.33 7.28 -14.76
CA ASP A 128 -12.82 8.13 -15.82
C ASP A 128 -14.34 8.21 -15.64
N PRO A 129 -14.92 9.41 -15.41
CA PRO A 129 -16.36 9.57 -15.24
C PRO A 129 -17.15 8.93 -16.37
N ASP A 130 -16.61 8.87 -17.58
CA ASP A 130 -17.28 8.31 -18.75
C ASP A 130 -17.32 6.77 -18.73
N LYS A 131 -16.50 6.13 -17.89
CA LYS A 131 -16.51 4.68 -17.66
C LYS A 131 -17.46 4.26 -16.53
N VAL A 132 -18.09 5.21 -15.83
CA VAL A 132 -19.05 4.93 -14.78
C VAL A 132 -20.44 4.74 -15.39
N LYS A 133 -21.12 3.66 -15.02
CA LYS A 133 -22.52 3.40 -15.42
C LYS A 133 -23.48 4.24 -14.57
N TRP A 134 -23.62 5.52 -14.92
CA TRP A 134 -24.46 6.50 -14.21
C TRP A 134 -25.93 6.11 -14.15
N GLU A 135 -26.42 5.35 -15.13
CA GLU A 135 -27.80 4.85 -15.17
C GLU A 135 -28.14 4.01 -13.93
N GLN A 136 -27.15 3.30 -13.38
CA GLN A 136 -27.33 2.52 -12.15
C GLN A 136 -27.41 3.40 -10.90
N PHE A 137 -26.75 4.56 -10.89
CA PHE A 137 -26.91 5.55 -9.81
C PHE A 137 -28.31 6.18 -9.86
N GLU A 138 -28.78 6.50 -11.06
CA GLU A 138 -30.11 7.11 -11.26
C GLU A 138 -31.24 6.17 -10.82
N GLN A 139 -31.10 4.86 -11.04
CA GLN A 139 -32.02 3.84 -10.52
C GLN A 139 -32.13 3.83 -8.99
N MET A 140 -31.12 4.36 -8.30
CA MET A 140 -31.09 4.52 -6.85
C MET A 140 -31.40 5.96 -6.39
N GLY A 141 -31.88 6.82 -7.30
CA GLY A 141 -32.21 8.21 -6.99
C GLY A 141 -30.99 9.12 -6.80
N VAL A 142 -29.81 8.71 -7.25
CA VAL A 142 -28.57 9.49 -7.15
C VAL A 142 -28.14 9.91 -8.55
N SER A 143 -28.02 11.22 -8.79
CA SER A 143 -27.49 11.74 -10.05
C SER A 143 -26.04 12.17 -9.91
N ARG A 144 -25.30 12.22 -11.02
CA ARG A 144 -23.95 12.79 -11.05
C ARG A 144 -23.92 14.22 -10.48
N GLU A 145 -24.89 15.05 -10.86
CA GLU A 145 -24.99 16.43 -10.36
C GLU A 145 -25.18 16.50 -8.84
N SER A 146 -25.95 15.57 -8.26
CA SER A 146 -26.13 15.49 -6.80
C SER A 146 -24.83 15.14 -6.07
N LEU A 147 -24.01 14.26 -6.66
CA LEU A 147 -22.70 13.89 -6.14
C LEU A 147 -21.68 15.03 -6.29
N GLU A 148 -21.75 15.80 -7.37
CA GLU A 148 -20.92 16.99 -7.58
C GLU A 148 -21.25 18.09 -6.56
N LYS A 149 -22.55 18.40 -6.38
CA LYS A 149 -23.00 19.38 -5.37
C LYS A 149 -22.60 18.98 -3.94
N GLY A 150 -22.65 17.69 -3.64
CA GLY A 150 -22.19 17.14 -2.36
C GLY A 150 -20.67 17.10 -2.18
N LYS A 151 -19.87 17.39 -3.22
CA LYS A 151 -18.41 17.16 -3.25
C LYS A 151 -18.04 15.69 -2.98
N HIS A 152 -18.89 14.76 -3.41
CA HIS A 152 -18.72 13.31 -3.24
C HIS A 152 -18.29 12.61 -4.53
N LEU A 153 -18.43 13.28 -5.68
CA LEU A 153 -17.99 12.73 -6.96
C LEU A 153 -16.49 12.44 -6.93
N ASP A 154 -15.67 13.41 -6.52
CA ASP A 154 -14.21 13.25 -6.47
C ASP A 154 -13.79 12.07 -5.59
N ASP A 155 -14.49 11.85 -4.47
CA ASP A 155 -14.27 10.71 -3.60
C ASP A 155 -14.51 9.38 -4.32
N LEU A 156 -15.64 9.27 -5.02
CA LEU A 156 -15.98 8.06 -5.78
C LEU A 156 -14.96 7.77 -6.89
N LEU A 157 -14.58 8.79 -7.66
CA LEU A 157 -13.61 8.64 -8.74
C LEU A 157 -12.22 8.27 -8.19
N GLN A 158 -11.92 8.61 -6.93
CA GLN A 158 -10.72 8.19 -6.22
C GLN A 158 -10.88 6.87 -5.44
N TYR A 159 -11.85 6.03 -5.81
CA TYR A 159 -12.12 4.73 -5.18
C TYR A 159 -12.44 4.83 -3.67
N ARG A 160 -12.84 6.01 -3.20
CA ARG A 160 -13.28 6.24 -1.81
C ARG A 160 -14.79 6.04 -1.71
N LYS A 161 -15.24 5.78 -0.49
CA LYS A 161 -16.67 5.71 -0.18
C LYS A 161 -17.23 7.11 0.04
N THR A 162 -18.46 7.35 -0.40
CA THR A 162 -19.18 8.56 0.01
C THR A 162 -19.45 8.56 1.52
N PRO A 163 -19.75 9.72 2.10
CA PRO A 163 -20.53 9.81 3.33
C PRO A 163 -21.89 9.10 3.19
N LEU A 164 -22.64 9.00 4.30
CA LEU A 164 -24.01 8.51 4.23
C LEU A 164 -24.83 9.48 3.38
N ILE A 165 -25.38 8.98 2.29
CA ILE A 165 -26.26 9.73 1.39
C ILE A 165 -27.59 8.99 1.26
N PRO A 166 -28.70 9.73 1.13
CA PRO A 166 -30.01 9.13 0.91
C PRO A 166 -30.07 8.50 -0.47
N ILE A 167 -30.57 7.27 -0.54
CA ILE A 167 -30.82 6.53 -1.77
C ILE A 167 -32.27 6.02 -1.79
N ALA A 168 -32.83 5.93 -2.99
CA ALA A 168 -34.17 5.45 -3.27
C ALA A 168 -34.11 4.33 -4.30
N ILE A 169 -34.23 3.08 -3.85
CA ILE A 169 -34.15 1.89 -4.71
C ILE A 169 -35.56 1.40 -5.03
N LYS A 170 -35.90 1.28 -6.32
CA LYS A 170 -37.13 0.63 -6.75
C LYS A 170 -36.89 -0.85 -7.05
N ILE A 171 -37.65 -1.72 -6.40
CA ILE A 171 -37.59 -3.18 -6.58
C ILE A 171 -39.01 -3.65 -6.91
N GLY A 172 -39.31 -3.81 -8.20
CA GLY A 172 -40.66 -4.08 -8.67
C GLY A 172 -41.60 -2.92 -8.33
N GLU A 173 -42.67 -3.19 -7.58
CA GLU A 173 -43.64 -2.19 -7.12
C GLU A 173 -43.24 -1.52 -5.79
N VAL A 174 -42.20 -2.02 -5.11
CA VAL A 174 -41.76 -1.52 -3.80
C VAL A 174 -40.65 -0.47 -3.98
N SER A 175 -40.78 0.66 -3.28
CA SER A 175 -39.74 1.69 -3.19
C SER A 175 -39.10 1.67 -1.79
N LEU A 176 -37.79 1.46 -1.73
CA LEU A 176 -36.97 1.47 -0.52
C LEU A 176 -36.23 2.80 -0.42
N TYR A 177 -36.44 3.54 0.67
CA TYR A 177 -35.71 4.76 0.98
C TYR A 177 -34.79 4.53 2.19
N THR A 178 -33.49 4.76 2.03
CA THR A 178 -32.51 4.52 3.10
C THR A 178 -31.25 5.34 2.89
N ASP A 179 -30.43 5.49 3.94
CA ASP A 179 -29.12 6.11 3.84
C ASP A 179 -28.04 5.03 3.67
N ALA A 180 -27.14 5.23 2.71
CA ALA A 180 -26.05 4.31 2.44
C ALA A 180 -24.77 5.04 2.02
N ARG A 181 -23.63 4.37 2.15
CA ARG A 181 -22.38 4.82 1.52
C ARG A 181 -22.24 4.14 0.16
N LEU A 182 -21.84 4.88 -0.86
CA LEU A 182 -21.60 4.34 -2.20
C LEU A 182 -20.10 4.21 -2.46
N SER A 183 -19.71 3.20 -3.23
CA SER A 183 -18.38 3.06 -3.81
C SER A 183 -18.45 2.54 -5.23
N LEU A 184 -17.38 2.70 -6.00
CA LEU A 184 -17.28 2.12 -7.34
C LEU A 184 -16.53 0.78 -7.31
N LYS A 185 -16.97 -0.16 -8.15
CA LYS A 185 -16.29 -1.43 -8.40
C LYS A 185 -16.13 -1.63 -9.90
N ALA A 186 -14.94 -2.07 -10.32
CA ALA A 186 -14.70 -2.48 -11.70
C ALA A 186 -15.55 -3.70 -12.07
N SER A 187 -16.23 -3.60 -13.20
CA SER A 187 -16.95 -4.68 -13.86
C SER A 187 -16.03 -5.36 -14.88
N GLY A 188 -16.35 -6.60 -15.24
CA GLY A 188 -15.51 -7.42 -16.14
C GLY A 188 -15.36 -6.86 -17.57
N ASP A 189 -16.19 -5.87 -17.92
CA ASP A 189 -16.18 -5.14 -19.19
C ASP A 189 -15.35 -3.84 -19.16
N GLY A 190 -14.63 -3.56 -18.06
CA GLY A 190 -13.81 -2.35 -17.93
C GLY A 190 -14.59 -1.09 -17.53
N THR A 191 -15.89 -1.22 -17.23
CA THR A 191 -16.74 -0.15 -16.69
C THR A 191 -16.79 -0.19 -15.16
N PHE A 192 -17.29 0.87 -14.53
CA PHE A 192 -17.45 0.95 -13.08
C PHE A 192 -18.93 1.01 -12.70
N ILE A 193 -19.32 0.18 -11.75
CA ILE A 193 -20.68 0.10 -11.21
C ILE A 193 -20.73 0.56 -9.75
N PRO A 194 -21.84 1.17 -9.31
CA PRO A 194 -22.07 1.47 -7.91
C PRO A 194 -22.17 0.21 -7.05
N VAL A 195 -21.65 0.30 -5.84
CA VAL A 195 -21.83 -0.67 -4.76
C VAL A 195 -22.41 0.05 -3.56
N VAL A 196 -23.57 -0.43 -3.11
CA VAL A 196 -24.28 0.10 -1.96
C VAL A 196 -23.76 -0.55 -0.68
N HIS A 197 -23.27 0.27 0.25
CA HIS A 197 -22.90 -0.12 1.61
C HIS A 197 -23.96 0.42 2.58
N ALA A 198 -25.00 -0.37 2.82
CA ALA A 198 -26.03 -0.06 3.80
C ALA A 198 -25.46 -0.02 5.23
N ILE A 199 -26.11 0.76 6.10
CA ILE A 199 -25.82 0.76 7.54
C ILE A 199 -26.08 -0.65 8.10
N ARG A 200 -25.10 -1.23 8.78
CA ARG A 200 -25.19 -2.57 9.37
C ARG A 200 -25.29 -2.45 10.88
N LYS A 201 -26.28 -3.14 11.47
CA LYS A 201 -26.39 -3.27 12.94
C LYS A 201 -25.31 -4.19 13.52
N GLU A 202 -24.90 -5.21 12.75
CA GLU A 202 -23.94 -6.21 13.16
C GLU A 202 -22.93 -6.51 12.04
N PRO A 203 -21.67 -6.87 12.38
CA PRO A 203 -20.68 -7.28 11.41
C PRO A 203 -21.06 -8.59 10.71
N GLN A 204 -20.72 -8.71 9.42
CA GLN A 204 -20.96 -9.93 8.65
C GLN A 204 -19.82 -10.92 8.89
N LEU A 205 -19.97 -11.78 9.89
CA LEU A 205 -18.94 -12.75 10.29
C LEU A 205 -19.10 -14.12 9.61
N GLU A 206 -20.20 -14.32 8.87
CA GLU A 206 -20.48 -15.58 8.16
C GLU A 206 -19.80 -15.65 6.78
N ARG A 207 -19.40 -14.51 6.22
CA ARG A 207 -18.74 -14.46 4.93
C ARG A 207 -17.24 -14.55 5.12
N GLU A 208 -16.58 -15.33 4.25
CA GLU A 208 -15.12 -15.32 4.18
C GLU A 208 -14.59 -13.89 3.99
N PHE A 209 -13.67 -13.52 4.88
CA PHE A 209 -13.05 -12.22 4.92
C PHE A 209 -11.58 -12.36 4.56
N PHE A 210 -11.23 -12.00 3.32
CA PHE A 210 -9.87 -12.10 2.80
C PHE A 210 -9.23 -13.48 3.01
N GLY A 211 -9.84 -14.55 2.50
CA GLY A 211 -9.29 -15.91 2.65
C GLY A 211 -9.52 -16.52 4.04
N HIS A 212 -10.04 -15.76 5.00
CA HIS A 212 -10.26 -16.25 6.36
C HIS A 212 -11.75 -16.47 6.63
N THR A 213 -12.06 -17.66 7.13
CA THR A 213 -13.39 -18.00 7.66
C THR A 213 -13.33 -17.96 9.17
N PHE A 214 -14.18 -17.13 9.79
CA PHE A 214 -14.22 -16.98 11.25
C PHE A 214 -14.79 -18.23 11.92
N THR A 215 -14.10 -18.71 12.95
CA THR A 215 -14.59 -19.77 13.85
C THR A 215 -15.72 -19.25 14.76
N ASP A 216 -16.42 -20.14 15.46
CA ASP A 216 -17.48 -19.72 16.37
C ASP A 216 -16.92 -18.93 17.57
N GLU A 217 -15.71 -19.26 18.02
CA GLU A 217 -14.97 -18.50 19.02
C GLU A 217 -14.62 -17.09 18.53
N ASP A 218 -14.14 -16.96 17.29
CA ASP A 218 -13.84 -15.65 16.67
C ASP A 218 -15.10 -14.80 16.56
N LYS A 219 -16.22 -15.42 16.15
CA LYS A 219 -17.51 -14.73 16.04
C LYS A 219 -17.97 -14.21 17.39
N LYS A 220 -17.80 -14.99 18.44
CA LYS A 220 -18.14 -14.58 19.81
C LYS A 220 -17.25 -13.41 20.26
N ALA A 221 -15.94 -13.52 20.09
CA ALA A 221 -14.99 -12.48 20.47
C ALA A 221 -15.26 -11.15 19.73
N LEU A 222 -15.51 -11.22 18.42
CA LEU A 222 -15.84 -10.06 17.59
C LEU A 222 -17.19 -9.42 17.96
N ARG A 223 -18.18 -10.21 18.37
CA ARG A 223 -19.48 -9.67 18.84
C ARG A 223 -19.38 -9.02 20.21
N GLU A 224 -18.62 -9.60 21.13
CA GLU A 224 -18.52 -9.13 22.52
C GLU A 224 -17.53 -7.98 22.69
N THR A 225 -16.39 -8.05 22.01
CA THR A 225 -15.25 -7.14 22.24
C THR A 225 -14.89 -6.29 21.03
N GLY A 226 -15.51 -6.55 19.86
CA GLY A 226 -15.13 -5.94 18.59
C GLY A 226 -13.77 -6.42 18.04
N ASN A 227 -13.09 -7.30 18.76
CA ASN A 227 -11.73 -7.74 18.45
C ASN A 227 -11.66 -9.27 18.45
N LEU A 228 -10.78 -9.83 17.60
CA LEU A 228 -10.51 -11.28 17.56
C LEU A 228 -9.75 -11.78 18.79
N GLY A 229 -9.04 -10.89 19.50
CA GLY A 229 -8.17 -11.27 20.61
C GLY A 229 -6.93 -12.08 20.22
N ARG A 230 -6.70 -12.30 18.93
CA ARG A 230 -5.56 -13.05 18.36
C ARG A 230 -5.22 -12.57 16.95
N THR A 231 -3.99 -12.82 16.51
CA THR A 231 -3.52 -12.49 15.16
C THR A 231 -3.97 -13.55 14.15
N VAL A 232 -4.40 -13.09 12.97
CA VAL A 232 -4.83 -13.93 11.86
C VAL A 232 -4.19 -13.42 10.56
N GLU A 233 -3.70 -14.33 9.73
CA GLU A 233 -3.21 -13.99 8.39
C GLU A 233 -4.38 -13.88 7.41
N LEU A 234 -4.43 -12.75 6.68
CA LEU A 234 -5.46 -12.45 5.69
C LEU A 234 -4.84 -12.49 4.29
N VAL A 235 -5.49 -13.20 3.36
CA VAL A 235 -5.07 -13.32 1.97
C VAL A 235 -5.98 -12.45 1.08
N ARG A 236 -5.44 -11.37 0.52
CA ARG A 236 -6.16 -10.52 -0.43
C ARG A 236 -6.06 -11.11 -1.85
N CYS A 237 -7.17 -11.61 -2.39
CA CYS A 237 -7.26 -11.94 -3.81
C CYS A 237 -7.48 -10.66 -4.64
N GLN A 238 -6.49 -9.78 -4.61
CA GLN A 238 -6.15 -8.70 -5.55
C GLN A 238 -4.96 -7.97 -4.91
N THR A 239 -3.88 -7.89 -5.67
CA THR A 239 -2.57 -7.34 -5.30
C THR A 239 -2.65 -6.06 -4.46
N LYS A 240 -1.80 -5.96 -3.43
CA LYS A 240 -1.62 -4.90 -2.41
C LYS A 240 -2.35 -5.14 -1.07
N VAL A 241 -1.60 -5.73 -0.15
CA VAL A 241 -1.85 -5.78 1.30
C VAL A 241 -1.84 -4.35 1.85
N HIS A 242 -2.90 -3.96 2.54
CA HIS A 242 -2.89 -2.87 3.51
C HIS A 242 -3.51 -3.45 4.78
N ASN A 243 -2.78 -3.37 5.88
CA ASN A 243 -3.30 -3.73 7.20
C ASN A 243 -4.42 -2.74 7.54
N PHE A 244 -5.61 -3.26 7.83
CA PHE A 244 -6.70 -2.47 8.38
C PHE A 244 -6.90 -2.88 9.83
N THR A 245 -6.72 -1.92 10.74
CA THR A 245 -7.25 -1.99 12.10
C THR A 245 -8.74 -1.68 12.01
N PHE A 246 -9.58 -2.57 12.55
CA PHE A 246 -10.99 -2.28 12.73
C PHE A 246 -11.13 -1.36 13.94
N ASN A 247 -11.64 -0.14 13.72
CA ASN A 247 -12.25 0.70 14.76
C ASN A 247 -13.76 0.74 14.53
#